data_AF-A0A8T5S1F1-F1
#
_entry.id   AF-A0A8T5S1F1-F1
#
_cell.length_a   1.000
_cell.length_b   1.000
_cell.length_c   1.000
_cell.angle_alpha   90.00
_cell.angle_beta   90.00
_cell.angle_gamma   90.00
#
_symmetry.space_group_name_H-M   'P 1'
#
loop_
_entity.id
_entity.type
_entity.pdbx_description
1 polymer ?
#
loop_
_entity_poly.entity_id
_entity_poly.type
_entity_poly.pdbx_seq_one_letter_code
_entity_poly.pdbx_strand_id
1 'polypeptide(L)'
;MKVYLVDDFKTIYLWFGSKSSKRKREFARKKANLLNDKRKVPANIQVINQDKEFGAFLAIMDVLRKGFDEDVSSTKREELEIEIEDTLELIDSGLEMDLEAEITLAAHKISEDKVPYEELSRKLAELQLTLLRATGKPSEKEITKKCNDILKSSATYEELCWLVSELKILVNKNHLEKKS
;
A
#
# COMPACT_ATOMS: atom_id res chain seq x y z
N MET A 1 17.54 8.67 8.27
CA MET A 1 17.17 9.39 7.03
C MET A 1 16.61 8.43 5.99
N LYS A 2 15.79 8.96 5.09
CA LYS A 2 14.99 8.20 4.13
C LYS A 2 15.76 8.01 2.81
N VAL A 3 15.34 7.00 2.05
CA VAL A 3 15.75 6.72 0.67
C VAL A 3 14.45 6.59 -0.11
N TYR A 4 14.39 7.20 -1.28
CA TYR A 4 13.20 7.17 -2.11
C TYR A 4 13.55 6.66 -3.51
N LEU A 5 12.58 6.00 -4.13
CA LEU A 5 12.63 5.56 -5.52
C LEU A 5 11.48 6.27 -6.23
N VAL A 6 11.79 7.00 -7.29
CA VAL A 6 10.82 7.72 -8.13
C VAL A 6 10.94 7.17 -9.54
N ASP A 7 9.82 6.84 -10.16
CA ASP A 7 9.78 6.15 -11.44
C ASP A 7 9.00 6.99 -12.45
N ASP A 8 9.70 7.49 -13.47
CA ASP A 8 9.15 8.30 -14.55
C ASP A 8 8.99 7.50 -15.85
N PHE A 9 8.88 6.16 -15.75
CA PHE A 9 8.83 5.18 -16.85
C PHE A 9 10.10 5.10 -17.71
N LYS A 10 10.67 6.23 -18.11
CA LYS A 10 11.93 6.35 -18.86
C LYS A 10 13.16 6.34 -17.96
N THR A 11 13.03 6.89 -16.75
CA THR A 11 14.12 6.97 -15.77
C THR A 11 13.62 6.61 -14.38
N ILE A 12 14.35 5.75 -13.67
CA ILE A 12 14.17 5.44 -12.26
C ILE A 12 15.20 6.25 -11.48
N TYR A 13 14.73 7.19 -10.65
CA TYR A 13 15.56 8.02 -9.79
C TYR A 13 15.64 7.42 -8.38
N LEU A 14 16.86 7.21 -7.89
CA LEU A 14 17.17 6.80 -6.52
C LEU A 14 17.65 8.01 -5.73
N TRP A 15 16.82 8.53 -4.85
CA TRP A 15 17.15 9.65 -4.00
C TRP A 15 17.70 9.20 -2.64
N PHE A 16 18.91 9.64 -2.29
CA PHE A 16 19.60 9.29 -1.06
C PHE A 16 19.74 10.46 -0.11
N GLY A 17 19.07 10.37 1.05
CA GLY A 17 19.27 11.31 2.14
C GLY A 17 20.72 11.31 2.63
N SER A 18 21.25 12.46 3.04
CA SER A 18 22.67 12.61 3.41
C SER A 18 23.13 11.63 4.50
N LYS A 19 22.27 11.35 5.48
CA LYS A 19 22.47 10.38 6.58
C LYS A 19 21.84 8.99 6.32
N SER A 20 21.51 8.64 5.07
CA SER A 20 21.02 7.30 4.74
C SER A 20 22.15 6.27 4.84
N SER A 21 21.88 5.10 5.44
CA SER A 21 22.89 4.05 5.64
C SER A 21 23.25 3.33 4.34
N LYS A 22 24.48 2.82 4.26
CA LYS A 22 24.98 2.04 3.10
C LYS A 22 24.04 0.88 2.74
N ARG A 23 23.57 0.14 3.75
CA ARG A 23 22.62 -0.98 3.58
C ARG A 23 21.32 -0.54 2.90
N LYS A 24 20.74 0.60 3.30
CA LYS A 24 19.50 1.12 2.68
C LYS A 24 19.72 1.58 1.24
N ARG A 25 20.86 2.21 0.95
CA ARG A 25 21.21 2.63 -0.42
C ARG A 25 21.40 1.42 -1.35
N GLU A 26 22.07 0.37 -0.86
CA GLU A 26 22.30 -0.85 -1.64
C GLU A 26 20.99 -1.60 -1.90
N PHE A 27 20.13 -1.71 -0.89
CA PHE A 27 18.80 -2.29 -1.06
C PHE A 27 17.99 -1.55 -2.12
N ALA A 28 17.99 -0.21 -2.09
CA ALA A 28 17.28 0.59 -3.08
C ALA A 28 17.83 0.40 -4.50
N ARG A 29 19.15 0.25 -4.66
CA ARG A 29 19.76 -0.08 -5.96
C ARG A 29 19.32 -1.45 -6.47
N LYS A 30 19.34 -2.48 -5.61
CA LYS A 30 18.87 -3.83 -5.98
C LYS A 30 17.41 -3.81 -6.40
N LYS A 31 16.56 -3.08 -5.66
CA LYS A 31 15.14 -2.93 -5.98
C LYS A 31 14.92 -2.20 -7.32
N ALA A 32 15.65 -1.12 -7.59
CA ALA A 32 15.55 -0.42 -8.87
C ALA A 32 15.96 -1.31 -10.07
N ASN A 33 17.03 -2.09 -9.93
CA ASN A 33 17.44 -3.04 -10.97
C ASN A 33 16.37 -4.11 -11.18
N LEU A 34 15.87 -4.73 -10.12
CA LEU A 34 14.81 -5.74 -10.22
C LEU A 34 13.54 -5.19 -10.90
N LEU A 35 13.15 -3.95 -10.60
CA LEU A 35 12.02 -3.28 -11.26
C LEU A 35 12.29 -3.01 -12.74
N ASN A 36 13.53 -2.73 -13.09
CA ASN A 36 13.93 -2.44 -14.46
C ASN A 36 14.00 -3.72 -15.32
N ASP A 37 14.48 -4.81 -14.73
CA ASP A 37 14.60 -6.12 -15.39
C ASP A 37 13.23 -6.70 -15.77
N LYS A 38 12.18 -6.34 -15.02
CA LYS A 38 10.79 -6.71 -15.32
C LYS A 38 10.18 -5.93 -16.51
N ARG A 39 10.86 -4.91 -17.04
CA ARG A 39 10.31 -4.09 -18.14
C ARG A 39 10.63 -4.70 -19.51
N LYS A 40 9.67 -4.56 -20.44
CA LYS A 40 9.93 -4.81 -21.87
C LYS A 40 11.00 -3.85 -22.44
N VAL A 41 11.01 -2.60 -21.98
CA VAL A 41 12.00 -1.58 -22.35
C VAL A 41 12.68 -1.07 -21.07
N PRO A 42 14.00 -1.29 -20.93
CA PRO A 42 14.74 -0.82 -19.75
C PRO A 42 14.74 0.70 -19.64
N ALA A 43 14.47 1.20 -18.45
CA ALA A 43 14.63 2.58 -18.04
C ALA A 43 16.08 2.88 -17.64
N ASN A 44 16.46 4.16 -17.70
CA ASN A 44 17.73 4.64 -17.15
C ASN A 44 17.64 4.69 -15.62
N ILE A 45 18.69 4.29 -14.89
CA ILE A 45 18.71 4.38 -13.42
C ILE A 45 19.67 5.50 -13.01
N GLN A 46 19.15 6.53 -12.35
CA GLN A 46 19.93 7.67 -11.88
C GLN A 46 19.92 7.77 -10.37
N VAL A 47 21.07 8.12 -9.79
CA VAL A 47 21.21 8.29 -8.34
C VAL A 47 21.39 9.76 -8.03
N ILE A 48 20.54 10.25 -7.13
CA ILE A 48 20.53 11.64 -6.70
C ILE A 48 20.80 11.67 -5.20
N ASN A 49 21.73 12.50 -4.79
CA ASN A 49 22.00 12.71 -3.37
C ASN A 49 21.24 13.95 -2.91
N GLN A 50 20.82 13.94 -1.64
CA GLN A 50 20.23 15.10 -1.00
C GLN A 50 21.10 16.35 -1.19
N ASP A 51 20.44 17.47 -1.46
CA ASP A 51 21.02 18.80 -1.73
C ASP A 51 21.87 18.84 -3.02
N LYS A 52 21.71 17.82 -3.88
CA LYS A 52 22.31 17.71 -5.22
C LYS A 52 21.28 17.27 -6.26
N GLU A 53 20.02 17.63 -6.05
CA GLU A 53 18.91 17.44 -6.99
C GLU A 53 19.05 18.40 -8.17
N PHE A 54 18.78 17.92 -9.39
CA PHE A 54 18.88 18.74 -10.60
C PHE A 54 17.94 18.28 -11.71
N GLY A 55 17.77 19.16 -12.71
CA GLY A 55 17.13 18.82 -13.98
C GLY A 55 15.69 18.32 -13.85
N ALA A 56 15.35 17.30 -14.64
CA ALA A 56 14.02 16.71 -14.69
C ALA A 56 13.52 16.22 -13.31
N PHE A 57 14.42 15.78 -12.43
CA PHE A 57 14.05 15.36 -11.10
C PHE A 57 13.48 16.51 -10.24
N LEU A 58 14.01 17.74 -10.36
CA LEU A 58 13.46 18.89 -9.64
C LEU A 58 12.05 19.23 -10.14
N ALA A 59 11.81 19.15 -11.44
CA ALA A 59 10.47 19.36 -12.01
C ALA A 59 9.46 18.32 -11.50
N ILE A 60 9.86 17.03 -11.47
CA ILE A 60 9.04 15.96 -10.90
C ILE A 60 8.76 16.22 -9.40
N MET A 61 9.77 16.61 -8.63
CA MET A 61 9.60 16.89 -7.21
C MET A 61 8.67 18.08 -6.94
N ASP A 62 8.67 19.09 -7.81
CA ASP A 62 7.75 20.22 -7.72
C ASP A 62 6.29 19.79 -7.97
N VAL A 63 6.06 18.94 -8.98
CA VAL A 63 4.74 18.32 -9.23
C VAL A 63 4.30 17.45 -8.05
N LEU A 64 5.16 16.57 -7.56
CA LEU A 64 4.86 15.70 -6.41
C LEU A 64 4.56 16.50 -5.14
N ARG A 65 5.18 17.67 -4.96
CA ARG A 65 4.94 18.55 -3.81
C ARG A 65 3.65 19.34 -3.94
N LYS A 66 3.35 19.83 -5.13
CA LYS A 66 2.10 20.55 -5.44
C LYS A 66 0.89 19.62 -5.37
N GLY A 67 1.10 18.32 -5.62
CA GLY A 67 0.02 17.40 -5.89
C GLY A 67 -0.50 17.58 -7.31
N PHE A 68 -1.29 16.63 -7.79
CA PHE A 68 -2.03 16.82 -9.01
C PHE A 68 -3.33 17.56 -8.65
N ASP A 69 -3.62 18.68 -9.32
CA ASP A 69 -4.96 19.26 -9.30
C ASP A 69 -5.90 18.19 -9.88
N GLU A 70 -6.84 17.74 -9.06
CA GLU A 70 -7.85 16.76 -9.47
C GLU A 70 -8.80 17.39 -10.49
N ASP A 71 -8.40 17.38 -11.76
CA ASP A 71 -9.33 17.49 -12.88
C ASP A 71 -8.87 16.63 -14.07
N VAL A 72 -8.29 15.47 -13.75
CA VAL A 72 -8.14 14.40 -14.74
C VAL A 72 -9.35 13.51 -14.55
N SER A 73 -10.23 13.49 -15.56
CA SER A 73 -11.29 12.49 -15.69
C SER A 73 -10.69 11.11 -15.43
N SER A 74 -10.87 10.59 -14.22
CA SER A 74 -10.20 9.37 -13.82
C SER A 74 -10.82 8.23 -14.60
N THR A 75 -10.03 7.65 -15.51
CA THR A 75 -10.28 6.28 -15.92
C THR A 75 -10.37 5.47 -14.63
N LYS A 76 -11.46 4.72 -14.47
CA LYS A 76 -11.68 3.85 -13.31
C LYS A 76 -10.39 3.09 -13.02
N ARG A 77 -9.86 3.19 -11.80
CA ARG A 77 -8.68 2.42 -11.38
C ARG A 77 -8.97 0.94 -11.65
N GLU A 78 -7.98 0.24 -12.19
CA GLU A 78 -8.06 -1.22 -12.33
C GLU A 78 -8.28 -1.84 -10.95
N GLU A 79 -9.12 -2.86 -10.92
CA GLU A 79 -9.44 -3.59 -9.69
C GLU A 79 -8.20 -4.33 -9.21
N LEU A 80 -7.98 -4.39 -7.90
CA LEU A 80 -6.93 -5.23 -7.33
C LEU A 80 -7.22 -6.70 -7.66
N GLU A 81 -6.26 -7.39 -8.26
CA GLU A 81 -6.33 -8.84 -8.45
C GLU A 81 -5.83 -9.52 -7.16
N ILE A 82 -6.70 -10.30 -6.52
CA ILE A 82 -6.32 -11.12 -5.36
C ILE A 82 -5.65 -12.40 -5.89
N GLU A 83 -4.34 -12.53 -5.69
CA GLU A 83 -3.50 -13.66 -6.15
C GLU A 83 -3.74 -14.94 -5.30
N ILE A 84 -4.98 -15.45 -5.33
CA ILE A 84 -5.41 -16.60 -4.53
C ILE A 84 -4.78 -17.91 -5.02
N GLU A 85 -4.66 -18.11 -6.33
CA GLU A 85 -4.11 -19.36 -6.89
C GLU A 85 -2.65 -19.54 -6.47
N ASP A 86 -1.82 -18.52 -6.68
CA ASP A 86 -0.41 -18.52 -6.28
C ASP A 86 -0.27 -18.76 -4.77
N THR A 87 -1.15 -18.15 -3.97
CA THR A 87 -1.16 -18.35 -2.51
C THR A 87 -1.46 -19.80 -2.13
N LEU A 88 -2.44 -20.43 -2.78
CA LEU A 88 -2.80 -21.82 -2.53
C LEU A 88 -1.69 -22.79 -2.97
N GLU A 89 -1.08 -22.56 -4.14
CA GLU A 89 0.04 -23.38 -4.63
C GLU A 89 1.25 -23.36 -3.67
N LEU A 90 1.56 -22.19 -3.10
CA LEU A 90 2.64 -22.05 -2.12
C LEU A 90 2.34 -22.81 -0.81
N ILE A 91 1.08 -22.74 -0.34
CA ILE A 91 0.64 -23.47 0.86
C ILE A 91 0.68 -24.99 0.61
N ASP A 92 0.18 -25.45 -0.53
CA ASP A 92 0.17 -26.87 -0.91
C ASP A 92 1.60 -27.42 -1.09
N SER A 93 2.56 -26.56 -1.45
CA SER A 93 3.99 -26.88 -1.50
C SER A 93 4.64 -27.00 -0.10
N GLY A 94 3.88 -26.80 0.97
CA GLY A 94 4.33 -26.90 2.36
C GLY A 94 5.03 -25.65 2.88
N LEU A 95 4.89 -24.51 2.21
CA LEU A 95 5.40 -23.23 2.72
C LEU A 95 4.54 -22.78 3.91
N GLU A 96 5.20 -22.28 4.96
CA GLU A 96 4.50 -21.70 6.10
C GLU A 96 3.77 -20.43 5.66
N MET A 97 2.52 -20.29 6.10
CA MET A 97 1.70 -19.11 5.80
C MET A 97 2.32 -17.87 6.45
N ASP A 98 2.73 -16.91 5.62
CA ASP A 98 3.11 -15.59 6.10
C ASP A 98 1.89 -14.66 6.21
N LEU A 99 2.11 -13.42 6.66
CA LEU A 99 1.04 -12.44 6.85
C LEU A 99 0.31 -12.13 5.54
N GLU A 100 1.00 -12.12 4.41
CA GLU A 100 0.41 -11.82 3.11
C GLU A 100 -0.52 -12.95 2.66
N ALA A 101 -0.11 -14.20 2.85
CA ALA A 101 -0.97 -15.36 2.62
C ALA A 101 -2.21 -15.35 3.53
N GLU A 102 -2.07 -15.01 4.81
CA GLU A 102 -3.20 -14.85 5.74
C GLU A 102 -4.20 -13.78 5.24
N ILE A 103 -3.69 -12.63 4.79
CA ILE A 103 -4.53 -11.54 4.27
C ILE A 103 -5.23 -11.96 2.98
N THR A 104 -4.49 -12.59 2.05
CA THR A 104 -5.00 -13.01 0.73
C THR A 104 -6.17 -13.97 0.88
N LEU A 105 -6.03 -15.01 1.70
CA LEU A 105 -7.11 -15.97 1.95
C LEU A 105 -8.34 -15.31 2.59
N ALA A 106 -8.12 -14.41 3.55
CA ALA A 106 -9.21 -13.71 4.21
C ALA A 106 -9.92 -12.71 3.28
N ALA A 107 -9.17 -11.99 2.44
CA ALA A 107 -9.69 -11.04 1.48
C ALA A 107 -10.49 -11.75 0.38
N HIS A 108 -9.95 -12.85 -0.15
CA HIS A 108 -10.64 -13.70 -1.13
C HIS A 108 -12.01 -14.16 -0.59
N LYS A 109 -12.03 -14.68 0.64
CA LYS A 109 -13.28 -15.11 1.28
C LYS A 109 -14.30 -13.97 1.40
N ILE A 110 -13.88 -12.77 1.80
CA ILE A 110 -14.77 -11.61 1.87
C ILE A 110 -15.33 -11.25 0.48
N SER A 111 -14.51 -11.36 -0.57
CA SER A 111 -14.94 -11.13 -1.95
C SER A 111 -15.97 -12.18 -2.41
N GLU A 112 -15.73 -13.46 -2.14
CA GLU A 112 -16.67 -14.56 -2.43
C GLU A 112 -18.01 -14.39 -1.71
N ASP A 113 -17.98 -13.92 -0.46
CA ASP A 113 -19.17 -13.61 0.35
C ASP A 113 -19.96 -12.41 -0.21
N LYS A 114 -19.39 -11.67 -1.17
CA LYS A 114 -20.00 -10.51 -1.84
C LYS A 114 -20.55 -9.47 -0.85
N VAL A 115 -19.80 -9.24 0.22
CA VAL A 115 -20.15 -8.25 1.24
C VAL A 115 -20.33 -6.89 0.57
N PRO A 116 -21.43 -6.15 0.80
CA PRO A 116 -21.67 -4.87 0.13
C PRO A 116 -20.56 -3.85 0.37
N TYR A 117 -20.24 -3.06 -0.65
CA TYR A 117 -19.18 -2.03 -0.60
C TYR A 117 -19.34 -1.05 0.57
N GLU A 118 -20.58 -0.60 0.84
CA GLU A 118 -20.88 0.29 1.97
C GLU A 118 -20.61 -0.38 3.33
N GLU A 119 -20.89 -1.68 3.43
CA GLU A 119 -20.63 -2.45 4.64
C GLU A 119 -19.12 -2.66 4.84
N LEU A 120 -18.37 -2.91 3.77
CA LEU A 120 -16.91 -2.97 3.82
C LEU A 120 -16.30 -1.63 4.22
N SER A 121 -16.80 -0.52 3.65
CA SER A 121 -16.35 0.84 3.98
C SER A 121 -16.58 1.17 5.45
N ARG A 122 -17.74 0.76 5.99
CA ARG A 122 -18.07 0.93 7.41
C ARG A 122 -17.18 0.05 8.31
N LYS A 123 -16.94 -1.21 7.95
CA LYS A 123 -16.03 -2.12 8.67
C LYS A 123 -14.61 -1.57 8.70
N LEU A 124 -14.12 -1.08 7.56
CA LEU A 124 -12.80 -0.47 7.45
C LEU A 124 -12.67 0.76 8.35
N ALA A 125 -13.68 1.64 8.36
CA ALA A 125 -13.72 2.81 9.23
C ALA A 125 -13.61 2.45 10.72
N GLU A 126 -14.39 1.45 11.17
CA GLU A 126 -14.36 0.98 12.55
C GLU A 126 -12.99 0.41 12.95
N LEU A 127 -12.40 -0.41 12.08
CA LEU A 127 -11.07 -1.02 12.31
C LEU A 127 -9.96 0.04 12.38
N GLN A 128 -9.94 0.99 11.45
CA GLN A 128 -8.97 2.09 11.45
C GLN A 128 -9.05 2.93 12.73
N LEU A 129 -10.27 3.31 13.15
CA LEU A 129 -10.46 4.08 14.36
C LEU A 129 -10.10 3.29 15.62
N THR A 130 -10.36 1.98 15.64
CA THR A 130 -10.00 1.10 16.75
C THR A 130 -8.49 0.99 16.91
N LEU A 131 -7.74 0.84 15.81
CA LEU A 131 -6.28 0.78 15.83
C LEU A 131 -5.62 2.08 16.24
N LEU A 132 -6.16 3.22 15.80
CA LEU A 132 -5.60 4.53 16.12
C LEU A 132 -5.84 4.96 17.57
N ARG A 133 -6.74 4.28 18.30
CA ARG A 133 -7.09 4.63 19.67
C ARG A 133 -6.26 3.85 20.68
N ALA A 134 -5.78 4.57 21.70
CA ALA A 134 -5.14 3.95 22.86
C ALA A 134 -6.15 3.25 23.79
N THR A 135 -7.36 3.82 23.93
CA THR A 135 -8.42 3.32 24.82
C THR A 135 -9.82 3.66 24.31
N GLY A 136 -10.79 2.77 24.53
CA GLY A 136 -12.21 3.01 24.27
C GLY A 136 -12.66 2.75 22.82
N LYS A 137 -13.93 2.33 22.66
CA LYS A 137 -14.52 2.06 21.34
C LYS A 137 -14.84 3.37 20.60
N PRO A 138 -14.70 3.42 19.26
CA PRO A 138 -15.14 4.57 18.46
C PRO A 138 -16.65 4.78 18.59
N SER A 139 -17.08 6.05 18.57
CA SER A 139 -18.50 6.38 18.57
C SER A 139 -19.10 6.20 17.17
N GLU A 140 -20.39 5.92 17.10
CA GLU A 140 -21.12 5.76 15.83
C GLU A 140 -20.91 6.96 14.90
N LYS A 141 -20.97 8.19 15.45
CA LYS A 141 -20.78 9.43 14.68
C LYS A 141 -19.40 9.50 14.00
N GLU A 142 -18.36 9.00 14.67
CA GLU A 142 -17.00 8.96 14.11
C GLU A 142 -16.87 7.91 13.03
N ILE A 143 -17.46 6.73 13.24
CA ILE A 143 -17.52 5.65 12.25
C ILE A 143 -18.25 6.14 11.00
N THR A 144 -19.42 6.77 11.15
CA THR A 144 -20.17 7.32 10.01
C THR A 144 -19.36 8.37 9.25
N LYS A 145 -18.70 9.29 9.94
CA LYS A 145 -17.86 10.31 9.30
C LYS A 145 -16.73 9.66 8.50
N LYS A 146 -16.00 8.72 9.10
CA LYS A 146 -14.88 8.04 8.45
C LYS A 146 -15.33 7.13 7.30
N CYS A 147 -16.49 6.48 7.43
CA CYS A 147 -17.11 5.71 6.35
C CYS A 147 -17.39 6.60 5.14
N ASN A 148 -17.98 7.79 5.35
CA ASN A 148 -18.23 8.73 4.26
C ASN A 148 -16.94 9.20 3.57
N ASP A 149 -15.84 9.35 4.31
CA ASP A 149 -14.54 9.67 3.72
C ASP A 149 -14.01 8.51 2.84
N ILE A 150 -14.22 7.26 3.24
CA ILE A 150 -13.85 6.07 2.47
C ILE A 150 -14.74 5.90 1.24
N LEU A 151 -16.05 6.13 1.35
CA LEU A 151 -16.98 6.07 0.22
C LEU A 151 -16.65 7.10 -0.88
N LYS A 152 -16.05 8.23 -0.50
CA LYS A 152 -15.57 9.26 -1.43
C LYS A 152 -14.16 8.98 -1.96
N SER A 153 -13.48 7.96 -1.43
CA SER A 153 -12.16 7.57 -1.92
C SER A 153 -12.28 6.84 -3.24
N SER A 154 -11.16 6.75 -3.97
CA SER A 154 -11.06 5.97 -5.20
C SER A 154 -10.80 4.48 -4.94
N ALA A 155 -11.05 3.96 -3.72
CA ALA A 155 -10.75 2.58 -3.38
C ALA A 155 -11.66 1.63 -4.18
N THR A 156 -11.09 0.53 -4.65
CA THR A 156 -11.84 -0.48 -5.37
C THR A 156 -12.42 -1.53 -4.41
N TYR A 157 -13.28 -2.44 -4.91
CA TYR A 157 -13.95 -3.43 -4.07
C TYR A 157 -12.97 -4.39 -3.40
N GLU A 158 -12.08 -4.97 -4.21
CA GLU A 158 -11.05 -5.92 -3.77
C GLU A 158 -10.01 -5.24 -2.88
N GLU A 159 -9.68 -3.97 -3.13
CA GLU A 159 -8.87 -3.17 -2.22
C GLU A 159 -9.54 -3.04 -0.83
N LEU A 160 -10.87 -2.85 -0.76
CA LEU A 160 -11.57 -2.85 0.51
C LEU A 160 -11.58 -4.24 1.18
N CYS A 161 -11.77 -5.32 0.44
CA CYS A 161 -11.67 -6.69 0.95
C CYS A 161 -10.29 -6.94 1.58
N TRP A 162 -9.23 -6.50 0.89
CA TRP A 162 -7.85 -6.60 1.34
C TRP A 162 -7.60 -5.79 2.61
N LEU A 163 -7.91 -4.49 2.59
CA LEU A 163 -7.66 -3.60 3.72
C LEU A 163 -8.45 -3.99 4.97
N VAL A 164 -9.69 -4.43 4.81
CA VAL A 164 -10.50 -4.94 5.93
C VAL A 164 -9.85 -6.20 6.53
N SER A 165 -9.33 -7.09 5.70
CA SER A 165 -8.67 -8.33 6.13
C SER A 165 -7.37 -8.04 6.87
N GLU A 166 -6.51 -7.19 6.30
CA GLU A 166 -5.27 -6.74 6.92
C GLU A 166 -5.51 -6.15 8.32
N LEU A 167 -6.41 -5.16 8.43
CA LEU A 167 -6.62 -4.51 9.72
C LEU A 167 -7.28 -5.44 10.75
N LYS A 168 -8.16 -6.36 10.32
CA LYS A 168 -8.70 -7.40 11.23
C LYS A 168 -7.59 -8.27 11.81
N ILE A 169 -6.67 -8.74 10.97
CA ILE A 169 -5.54 -9.58 11.40
C ILE A 169 -4.64 -8.79 12.36
N LEU A 170 -4.31 -7.54 12.04
CA LEU A 170 -3.47 -6.69 12.88
C LEU A 170 -4.12 -6.38 14.24
N VAL A 171 -5.43 -6.09 14.26
CA VAL A 171 -6.20 -5.90 15.51
C VAL A 171 -6.15 -7.16 16.37
N ASN A 172 -6.37 -8.34 15.77
CA ASN A 172 -6.32 -9.61 16.49
C ASN A 172 -4.93 -9.91 17.05
N LYS A 173 -3.87 -9.72 16.26
CA LYS A 173 -2.47 -9.92 16.70
C LYS A 173 -2.10 -8.95 17.83
N ASN A 174 -2.47 -7.67 17.75
CA ASN A 174 -2.25 -6.69 18.82
C ASN A 174 -3.01 -7.04 20.12
N HIS A 175 -4.21 -7.63 20.01
CA HIS A 175 -4.95 -8.13 21.18
C HIS A 175 -4.31 -9.35 21.83
N LEU A 176 -3.63 -10.21 21.06
CA LEU A 176 -2.90 -11.37 21.58
C LEU A 176 -1.62 -10.94 22.32
N GLU A 177 -0.88 -9.96 21.78
CA GLU A 177 0.33 -9.42 22.41
C GLU A 177 0.04 -8.70 23.74
N LYS A 178 -1.09 -8.01 23.88
CA LYS A 178 -1.49 -7.36 25.14
C LYS A 178 -1.97 -8.32 26.23
N LYS A 179 -2.21 -9.60 25.90
CA LYS A 179 -2.67 -10.65 26.83
C LYS A 179 -1.57 -11.62 27.27
N SER A 180 -0.39 -11.58 26.65
CA SER A 180 0.80 -12.36 27.03
C SER A 180 1.71 -11.55 27.94
#